data_AF-A0A8T4YHF2-F1
#
_entry.id   AF-A0A8T4YHF2-F1
#
_cell.length_a   1.000
_cell.length_b   1.000
_cell.length_c   1.000
_cell.angle_alpha   90.00
_cell.angle_beta   90.00
_cell.angle_gamma   90.00
#
_symmetry.space_group_name_H-M   'P 1'
#
loop_
_entity.id
_entity.type
_entity.pdbx_description
1 polymer ?
#
loop_
_entity_poly.entity_id
_entity_poly.type
_entity_poly.pdbx_seq_one_letter_code
_entity_poly.pdbx_strand_id
1 'polypeptide(L)' 'MRIALGGMGHESNTFSPLPTNIEDFNVIEGGKLLEDEVAKYLIGEGVEVVPTVYAWALPSGVVSRSAFLRLED' A
#
# COMPACT_ATOMS: atom_id res chain seq x y z
N MET A 1 22.99 -2.40 -1.73
CA MET A 1 21.85 -3.33 -1.52
C MET A 1 20.65 -2.73 -2.23
N ARG A 2 19.77 -3.56 -2.80
CA ARG A 2 18.61 -3.09 -3.57
C ARG A 2 17.34 -3.71 -2.98
N ILE A 3 16.39 -2.88 -2.57
CA ILE A 3 15.19 -3.32 -1.82
C ILE A 3 13.94 -2.80 -2.54
N ALA A 4 13.01 -3.70 -2.83
CA ALA A 4 11.67 -3.31 -3.26
C ALA A 4 10.87 -2.82 -2.05
N LEU A 5 10.33 -1.61 -2.12
CA LEU A 5 9.53 -1.00 -1.07
C LEU A 5 8.08 -0.89 -1.53
N GLY A 6 7.17 -1.38 -0.70
CA GLY A 6 5.73 -1.34 -0.88
C GLY A 6 5.02 -1.94 0.31
N GLY A 7 3.70 -1.88 0.32
CA GLY A 7 2.91 -2.46 1.40
C GLY A 7 1.41 -2.27 1.26
N MET A 8 0.66 -3.01 2.06
CA MET A 8 -0.78 -2.89 2.18
C MET A 8 -1.16 -2.84 3.66
N GLY A 9 -1.88 -1.79 4.07
CA GLY A 9 -2.41 -1.64 5.42
C GLY A 9 -3.93 -1.65 5.42
N HIS A 10 -4.52 -2.74 5.89
CA HIS A 10 -5.96 -2.88 6.08
C HIS A 10 -6.23 -4.08 7.00
N GLU A 11 -7.20 -3.97 7.91
CA GLU A 11 -7.64 -5.07 8.77
C GLU A 11 -9.11 -5.40 8.48
N SER A 12 -9.40 -6.67 8.17
CA SER A 12 -10.73 -7.08 7.70
C SER A 12 -11.62 -7.61 8.83
N ASN A 13 -12.89 -7.22 8.80
CA ASN A 13 -13.96 -7.77 9.61
C ASN A 13 -15.00 -8.45 8.71
N THR A 14 -15.02 -9.80 8.73
CA THR A 14 -15.92 -10.62 7.90
C THR A 14 -17.41 -10.46 8.25
N PHE A 15 -17.75 -9.88 9.39
CA PHE A 15 -19.14 -9.60 9.78
C PHE A 15 -19.62 -8.20 9.33
N SER A 16 -18.73 -7.34 8.83
CA SER A 16 -19.13 -6.05 8.28
C SER A 16 -19.81 -6.24 6.92
N PRO A 17 -21.01 -5.69 6.69
CA PRO A 17 -21.71 -5.80 5.42
C PRO A 17 -21.15 -4.85 4.34
N LEU A 18 -20.28 -3.91 4.71
CA LEU A 18 -19.70 -2.93 3.80
C LEU A 18 -18.30 -3.40 3.37
N PRO A 19 -18.10 -3.82 2.11
CA PRO A 19 -16.77 -4.15 1.61
C PRO A 19 -15.92 -2.89 1.46
N THR A 20 -14.60 -3.05 1.59
CA THR A 20 -13.62 -1.99 1.32
C THR A 20 -13.34 -1.92 -0.18
N ASN A 21 -13.67 -0.82 -0.83
CA ASN A 21 -13.49 -0.58 -2.26
C ASN A 21 -12.22 0.23 -2.52
N ILE A 22 -11.85 0.42 -3.79
CA ILE A 22 -10.58 1.07 -4.14
C ILE A 22 -10.56 2.55 -3.69
N GLU A 23 -11.74 3.18 -3.65
CA GLU A 23 -11.94 4.56 -3.23
C GLU A 23 -11.68 4.77 -1.74
N ASP A 24 -11.70 3.69 -0.94
CA ASP A 24 -11.39 3.72 0.49
C ASP A 24 -9.88 3.68 0.77
N PHE A 25 -9.06 3.38 -0.25
CA PHE A 25 -7.61 3.32 -0.12
C PHE A 25 -6.95 4.66 -0.48
N ASN A 26 -6.02 5.07 0.37
CA ASN A 26 -4.97 6.01 0.01
C ASN A 26 -3.85 5.23 -0.68
N VAL A 27 -3.67 5.45 -1.98
CA VAL A 27 -2.69 4.73 -2.80
C VAL A 27 -1.54 5.64 -3.20
N ILE A 28 -0.31 5.22 -2.91
CA ILE A 28 0.94 5.86 -3.34
C ILE A 28 1.65 4.90 -4.30
N GLU A 29 1.80 5.32 -5.56
CA GLU A 29 2.38 4.49 -6.62
C GLU A 29 3.75 5.01 -7.06
N GLY A 30 4.67 4.08 -7.33
CA GLY A 30 5.94 4.31 -8.00
C GLY A 30 6.79 5.38 -7.31
N GLY A 31 7.38 6.28 -8.09
CA GLY A 31 8.31 7.29 -7.59
C GLY A 31 7.78 8.17 -6.46
N LYS A 32 6.45 8.33 -6.32
CA LYS A 32 5.85 9.07 -5.20
C LYS A 32 6.14 8.42 -3.84
N LEU A 33 6.36 7.10 -3.81
CA LEU A 33 6.70 6.37 -2.58
C LEU A 33 8.10 6.71 -2.08
N LEU A 34 8.97 7.30 -2.92
CA LEU A 34 10.30 7.75 -2.49
C LEU A 34 10.25 8.94 -1.53
N GLU A 35 9.11 9.63 -1.46
CA GLU A 35 8.87 10.73 -0.52
C GLU A 35 8.43 10.24 0.87
N ASP A 36 8.15 8.93 1.02
CA ASP A 36 7.83 8.33 2.31
C ASP A 36 9.05 8.32 3.24
N GLU A 37 8.83 8.48 4.54
CA GLU A 37 9.91 8.53 5.52
C GLU A 37 10.71 7.22 5.61
N VAL A 38 10.08 6.06 5.36
CA VAL A 38 10.78 4.77 5.27
C VAL A 38 11.70 4.75 4.05
N ALA A 39 11.24 5.26 2.91
CA ALA A 39 12.05 5.32 1.70
C ALA A 39 13.25 6.26 1.90
N LYS A 40 13.02 7.46 2.44
CA LYS A 40 14.07 8.45 2.74
C LYS A 40 15.11 7.90 3.70
N TYR A 41 14.68 7.19 4.75
CA TYR A 41 15.57 6.53 5.69
C TYR A 41 16.48 5.51 4.99
N LEU A 42 15.91 4.59 4.20
CA LEU A 42 16.68 3.58 3.47
C LEU A 42 17.67 4.20 2.47
N ILE A 43 17.25 5.24 1.76
CA ILE A 43 18.12 5.99 0.84
C ILE A 43 19.30 6.63 1.61
N GLY A 44 19.04 7.21 2.79
CA GLY A 44 20.06 7.78 3.66
C GLY A 44 21.12 6.76 4.11
N GLU A 45 20.72 5.50 4.28
CA GLU A 45 21.61 4.36 4.60
C GLU A 45 22.31 3.76 3.36
N GLY A 46 22.19 4.39 2.18
CA GLY A 46 22.82 3.93 0.95
C GLY A 46 22.13 2.73 0.29
N VAL A 47 20.87 2.46 0.63
CA VAL A 47 20.05 1.45 -0.03
C VAL A 47 19.48 2.02 -1.32
N GLU A 48 19.57 1.27 -2.42
CA GLU A 48 18.81 1.56 -3.63
C GLU A 48 17.37 1.08 -3.44
N VAL A 49 16.46 2.03 -3.19
CA VAL A 49 15.02 1.76 -3.03
C VAL A 49 14.36 1.65 -4.40
N VAL A 50 13.72 0.51 -4.65
CA VAL A 50 12.89 0.26 -5.83
C VAL A 50 11.43 0.40 -5.41
N PRO A 51 10.77 1.53 -5.71
CA PRO A 51 9.41 1.76 -5.25
C PRO A 51 8.41 0.91 -6.03
N THR A 52 7.37 0.42 -5.36
CA THR A 52 6.26 -0.33 -5.95
C THR A 52 4.94 0.40 -5.70
N VAL A 53 4.14 -0.07 -4.75
CA VAL A 53 2.87 0.52 -4.33
C VAL A 53 2.73 0.45 -2.81
N TYR A 54 2.19 1.50 -2.22
CA TYR A 54 1.71 1.47 -0.84
C TYR A 54 0.23 1.84 -0.82
N ALA A 55 -0.62 0.96 -0.29
CA ALA A 55 -2.06 1.16 -0.20
C ALA A 55 -2.52 1.02 1.25
N TRP A 56 -3.22 2.03 1.76
CA TRP A 56 -3.71 2.03 3.13
C TRP A 56 -5.19 2.41 3.21
N ALA A 57 -5.97 1.64 3.95
CA ALA A 57 -7.37 1.89 4.27
C ALA A 57 -7.64 1.61 5.76
N LEU A 58 -8.67 2.25 6.31
CA LEU A 58 -9.13 1.97 7.67
C LEU A 58 -9.66 0.53 7.80
N PRO A 59 -9.60 -0.08 9.00
CA PRO A 59 -10.26 -1.37 9.25
C PRO A 59 -11.76 -1.32 8.91
N SER A 60 -12.23 -2.27 8.11
CA SER A 60 -13.62 -2.33 7.65
C SER A 60 -13.98 -3.75 7.20
N GLY A 61 -14.97 -3.93 6.32
CA GLY A 61 -15.28 -5.23 5.74
C GLY A 61 -14.18 -5.76 4.83
N VAL A 62 -14.44 -6.91 4.22
CA VAL A 62 -13.47 -7.54 3.31
C VAL A 62 -13.14 -6.61 2.14
N VAL A 63 -11.87 -6.60 1.72
CA VAL A 63 -11.46 -5.89 0.51
C VAL A 63 -12.19 -6.50 -0.68
N SER A 64 -12.84 -5.64 -1.48
CA SER A 64 -13.51 -6.09 -2.70
C SER A 64 -12.49 -6.71 -3.66
N ARG A 65 -12.91 -7.75 -4.38
CA ARG A 65 -12.04 -8.42 -5.37
C ARG A 65 -11.52 -7.43 -6.42
N SER A 66 -12.34 -6.49 -6.85
CA SER A 66 -11.95 -5.43 -7.79
C SER A 66 -10.86 -4.51 -7.22
N ALA A 67 -10.96 -4.12 -5.95
CA ALA A 67 -9.93 -3.31 -5.31
C ALA A 67 -8.62 -4.09 -5.15
N PHE A 68 -8.70 -5.36 -4.73
CA PHE A 68 -7.51 -6.21 -4.60
C PHE A 68 -6.76 -6.35 -5.94
N LEU A 69 -7.46 -6.67 -7.02
CA LEU A 69 -6.84 -6.82 -8.34
C LEU A 69 -6.23 -5.50 -8.85
N ARG A 70 -6.89 -4.37 -8.62
CA ARG A 70 -6.34 -3.05 -9.00
C ARG A 70 -5.03 -2.72 -8.26
N LEU A 71 -4.84 -3.24 -7.05
CA LEU A 71 -3.64 -3.02 -6.23
C LEU A 71 -2.54 -4.06 -6.51
N GLU A 72 -2.86 -5.17 -7.17
CA GLU A 72 -1.91 -6.21 -7.60
C GLU A 72 -1.13 -5.80 -8.87
N ASP A 73 -1.75 -5.01 -9.74
CA ASP A 73 -1.18 -4.51 -11.01
C ASP A 73 0.05 -3.60 -10.83
#